data_AF-A0A3S5CFE6-F1
#
_entry.id   AF-A0A3S5CFE6-F1
#
_cell.length_a   1.000
_cell.length_b   1.000
_cell.length_c   1.000
_cell.angle_alpha   90.00
_cell.angle_beta   90.00
_cell.angle_gamma   90.00
#
_symmetry.space_group_name_H-M   'P 1'
#
loop_
_entity.id
_entity.type
_entity.pdbx_description
1 polymer ?
#
loop_
_entity_poly.entity_id
_entity_poly.type
_entity_poly.pdbx_seq_one_letter_code
_entity_poly.pdbx_strand_id
1 'polypeptide(L)'
;MRYFDDYFALWSYGREKLEEFLKFVKQIDRKIQFTMEIEKGERLPFLDVEVIRSNRTLKKNLFRKKSYAGIILNFRSYHDYRLKIGIMRSMIIQILRLTDIEFWDEDIPRQWLPK
;
A
#
# COMPACT_ATOMS: atom_id res chain seq x y z
N MET A 1 14.63 -3.22 -0.33
CA MET A 1 14.18 -2.64 0.95
C MET A 1 13.59 -3.77 1.79
N ARG A 2 13.85 -3.81 3.10
CA ARG A 2 13.30 -4.80 4.02
C ARG A 2 12.49 -4.08 5.09
N TYR A 3 11.29 -4.55 5.38
CA TYR A 3 10.47 -4.11 6.51
C TYR A 3 9.98 -5.34 7.26
N PHE A 4 10.55 -5.57 8.46
CA PHE A 4 10.31 -6.80 9.23
C PHE A 4 10.55 -8.07 8.37
N ASP A 5 9.49 -8.80 8.03
CA ASP A 5 9.52 -10.03 7.23
C ASP A 5 9.27 -9.77 5.72
N ASP A 6 8.84 -8.56 5.35
CA ASP A 6 8.53 -8.19 3.97
C ASP A 6 9.75 -7.61 3.24
N TYR A 7 9.94 -8.06 2.00
CA TYR A 7 11.02 -7.60 1.13
C TYR A 7 10.46 -7.01 -0.15
N PHE A 8 10.95 -5.82 -0.51
CA PHE A 8 10.71 -5.19 -1.80
C PHE A 8 12.01 -5.14 -2.60
N ALA A 9 11.99 -5.66 -3.81
CA ALA A 9 13.15 -5.75 -4.69
C ALA A 9 12.79 -5.37 -6.13
N LEU A 10 13.72 -4.68 -6.80
CA LEU A 10 13.68 -4.48 -8.25
C LEU A 10 14.44 -5.64 -8.90
N TRP A 11 13.82 -6.27 -9.89
CA TRP A 11 14.39 -7.42 -10.57
C TRP A 11 14.58 -7.14 -12.05
N SER A 12 15.81 -7.31 -12.56
CA SER A 12 16.19 -6.99 -13.94
C SER A 12 16.38 -8.23 -14.84
N TYR A 13 16.43 -9.43 -14.26
CA TYR A 13 16.89 -10.64 -14.95
C TYR A 13 15.76 -11.52 -15.52
N GLY A 14 14.56 -10.96 -15.69
CA GLY A 14 13.39 -11.67 -16.22
C GLY A 14 12.73 -12.62 -15.21
N ARG A 15 11.52 -13.07 -15.56
CA ARG A 15 10.64 -13.83 -14.65
C ARG A 15 11.15 -15.24 -14.33
N GLU A 16 11.73 -15.93 -15.30
CA GLU A 16 12.26 -17.29 -15.12
C GLU A 16 13.33 -17.35 -14.01
N LYS A 17 14.34 -16.47 -14.09
CA LYS A 17 15.38 -16.37 -13.07
C LYS A 17 14.85 -15.92 -11.72
N LEU A 18 13.78 -15.13 -11.70
CA LEU A 18 13.11 -14.75 -10.44
C LEU A 18 12.45 -15.96 -9.76
N GLU A 19 11.81 -16.83 -10.55
CA GLU A 19 11.20 -18.06 -10.06
C GLU A 19 12.25 -19.08 -9.59
N GLU A 20 13.40 -19.18 -10.28
CA GLU A 20 14.57 -19.94 -9.82
C GLU A 20 15.11 -19.41 -8.51
N PHE A 21 15.24 -18.09 -8.38
CA PHE A 21 15.68 -17.45 -7.14
C PHE A 21 14.74 -17.78 -5.97
N LEU A 22 13.42 -17.72 -6.18
CA LEU A 22 12.45 -18.10 -5.14
C LEU A 22 12.61 -19.58 -4.74
N LYS A 23 12.83 -20.48 -5.71
CA LYS A 23 13.08 -21.91 -5.42
C LYS A 23 14.36 -22.08 -4.60
N PHE A 24 15.43 -21.39 -4.95
CA PHE A 24 16.68 -21.41 -4.22
C PHE A 24 16.49 -20.93 -2.77
N VAL A 25 15.86 -19.77 -2.56
CA VAL A 25 15.66 -19.22 -1.21
C VAL A 25 14.80 -20.13 -0.34
N LYS A 26 13.76 -20.77 -0.90
CA LYS A 26 12.94 -21.77 -0.21
C LYS A 26 13.72 -23.03 0.25
N GLN A 27 14.86 -23.32 -0.35
CA GLN A 27 15.69 -24.48 0.02
C GLN A 27 16.65 -24.18 1.17
N ILE A 28 16.89 -22.90 1.50
CA ILE A 28 17.89 -22.50 2.50
C ILE A 28 17.49 -23.00 3.91
N ASP A 29 16.24 -22.79 4.31
CA ASP A 29 15.73 -23.27 5.60
C ASP A 29 14.33 -23.86 5.42
N ARG A 30 14.18 -25.14 5.75
CA ARG A 30 12.88 -25.86 5.64
C ARG A 30 11.81 -25.27 6.55
N LYS A 31 12.18 -24.57 7.63
CA LYS A 31 11.26 -23.93 8.57
C LYS A 31 10.73 -22.59 8.06
N ILE A 32 11.37 -21.98 7.06
CA ILE A 32 11.00 -20.66 6.54
C ILE A 32 10.48 -20.80 5.11
N GLN A 33 9.19 -20.52 4.91
CA GLN A 33 8.54 -20.58 3.60
C GLN A 33 8.40 -19.18 3.02
N PHE A 34 9.21 -18.87 2.01
CA PHE A 34 9.12 -17.59 1.30
C PHE A 34 7.96 -17.58 0.29
N THR A 35 7.21 -16.50 0.26
CA THR A 35 6.24 -16.20 -0.80
C THR A 35 6.71 -14.99 -1.58
N MET A 36 6.24 -14.87 -2.82
CA MET A 36 6.60 -13.75 -3.68
C MET A 36 5.38 -13.26 -4.43
N GLU A 37 5.19 -11.95 -4.42
CA GLU A 37 4.24 -11.25 -5.28
C GLU A 37 5.02 -10.54 -6.39
N ILE A 38 4.49 -10.60 -7.60
CA ILE A 38 5.06 -9.98 -8.80
C ILE A 38 4.08 -8.89 -9.24
N GLU A 39 4.62 -7.77 -9.73
CA GLU A 39 3.79 -6.69 -10.27
C GLU A 39 2.82 -7.22 -11.34
N LYS A 40 1.59 -6.68 -11.32
CA LYS A 40 0.54 -6.99 -12.30
C LYS A 40 -0.05 -5.68 -12.80
N GLY A 41 -0.02 -5.47 -14.11
CA GLY A 41 -0.47 -4.20 -14.70
C GLY A 41 0.26 -3.00 -14.11
N GLU A 42 1.59 -3.11 -13.95
CA GLU A 42 2.47 -2.06 -13.41
C GLU A 42 2.22 -1.71 -11.93
N ARG A 43 1.39 -2.50 -11.23
CA ARG A 43 1.03 -2.29 -9.83
C ARG A 43 1.50 -3.43 -8.95
N LEU A 44 2.03 -3.11 -7.78
CA LEU A 44 2.41 -4.07 -6.76
C LEU A 44 2.00 -3.55 -5.37
N PRO A 45 1.09 -4.24 -4.66
CA PRO A 45 0.84 -3.95 -3.25
C PRO A 45 2.09 -4.18 -2.40
N PHE A 46 2.40 -3.23 -1.51
CA PHE A 46 3.48 -3.37 -0.52
C PHE A 46 3.15 -2.57 0.74
N LEU A 47 2.99 -3.25 1.87
CA LEU A 47 2.53 -2.65 3.13
C LEU A 47 1.21 -1.86 2.93
N ASP A 48 1.20 -0.59 3.34
CA ASP A 48 0.05 0.32 3.23
C ASP A 48 -0.06 1.02 1.85
N VAL A 49 0.85 0.75 0.91
CA VAL A 49 0.91 1.43 -0.40
C VAL A 49 0.80 0.46 -1.57
N GLU A 50 0.17 0.93 -2.64
CA GLU A 50 0.26 0.35 -3.96
C GLU A 50 1.41 1.06 -4.68
N VAL A 51 2.46 0.31 -5.00
CA VAL A 51 3.59 0.81 -5.78
C VAL A 51 3.24 0.69 -7.26
N ILE A 52 3.29 1.82 -7.97
CA ILE A 52 2.89 1.95 -9.37
C ILE A 52 4.13 2.31 -10.19
N ARG A 53 4.48 1.48 -11.17
CA ARG A 53 5.57 1.74 -12.11
C ARG A 53 5.07 2.67 -13.21
N SER A 54 5.74 3.81 -13.40
CA SER A 54 5.35 4.83 -14.38
C SER A 54 6.59 5.43 -15.03
N ASN A 55 6.80 5.24 -16.34
CA ASN A 55 7.86 5.91 -17.11
C ASN A 55 9.25 5.92 -16.42
N ARG A 56 9.68 4.76 -15.90
CA ARG A 56 10.94 4.54 -15.16
C ARG A 56 11.01 5.13 -13.75
N THR A 57 9.94 5.76 -13.25
CA THR A 57 9.81 6.12 -11.85
C THR A 57 8.86 5.16 -11.15
N LEU A 58 8.94 5.14 -9.82
CA LEU A 58 7.95 4.50 -8.97
C LEU A 58 7.10 5.59 -8.33
N LYS A 59 5.80 5.38 -8.40
CA LYS A 59 4.81 6.18 -7.72
C LYS A 59 4.15 5.35 -6.63
N LYS A 60 3.54 6.01 -5.65
CA LYS A 60 2.87 5.36 -4.53
C LYS A 60 1.46 5.92 -4.39
N ASN A 61 0.51 5.01 -4.26
CA ASN A 61 -0.86 5.31 -3.88
C ASN A 61 -1.23 4.50 -2.63
N LEU A 62 -2.33 4.82 -1.95
CA LEU A 62 -2.80 4.06 -0.80
C LEU A 62 -3.31 2.68 -1.26
N PHE A 63 -2.82 1.60 -0.66
CA PHE A 63 -3.35 0.28 -0.99
C PHE A 63 -4.68 0.02 -0.28
N ARG A 64 -5.72 -0.29 -1.07
CA ARG A 64 -7.04 -0.68 -0.54
C ARG A 64 -7.34 -2.11 -0.94
N LYS A 65 -7.43 -2.99 0.05
CA LYS A 65 -7.89 -4.38 -0.17
C LYS A 65 -9.29 -4.37 -0.77
N LYS A 66 -9.63 -5.39 -1.57
CA LYS A 66 -10.97 -5.52 -2.17
C LYS A 66 -12.11 -5.53 -1.13
N SER A 67 -11.82 -5.96 0.09
CA SER A 67 -12.76 -5.97 1.22
C SER A 67 -12.90 -4.62 1.91
N TYR A 68 -12.15 -3.59 1.50
CA TYR A 68 -12.21 -2.26 2.10
C TYR A 68 -13.52 -1.58 1.69
N ALA A 69 -14.43 -1.43 2.65
CA ALA A 69 -15.74 -0.83 2.43
C ALA A 69 -15.73 0.71 2.47
N GLY A 70 -14.59 1.35 2.74
CA GLY A 70 -14.53 2.81 2.87
C GLY A 70 -15.31 3.38 4.05
N ILE A 71 -15.72 2.53 4.99
CA ILE A 71 -16.53 2.93 6.14
C ILE A 71 -15.63 3.66 7.13
N ILE A 72 -15.91 4.94 7.29
CA ILE A 72 -15.31 5.80 8.31
C ILE A 72 -16.45 6.31 9.19
N LEU A 73 -16.12 6.72 10.41
CA LEU A 73 -17.05 7.36 11.34
C LEU A 73 -17.94 8.39 10.63
N ASN A 74 -19.22 8.47 10.97
CA ASN A 74 -20.08 9.54 10.44
C ASN A 74 -19.76 10.85 11.19
N PHE A 75 -19.43 11.93 10.48
CA PHE A 75 -19.11 13.22 11.12
C PHE A 75 -20.24 13.76 12.00
N ARG A 76 -21.49 13.49 11.63
CA ARG A 76 -22.70 13.96 12.34
C ARG A 76 -23.15 13.07 13.50
N SER A 77 -22.48 11.94 13.71
CA SER A 77 -22.74 11.07 14.86
C SER A 77 -22.50 11.80 16.19
N TYR A 78 -23.02 11.27 17.30
CA TYR A 78 -22.82 11.85 18.63
C TYR A 78 -21.45 11.52 19.26
N HIS A 79 -20.44 11.22 18.44
CA HIS A 79 -19.07 11.02 18.93
C HIS A 79 -18.35 12.35 19.20
N ASP A 80 -17.39 12.31 20.13
CA ASP A 80 -16.60 13.47 20.51
C ASP A 80 -15.84 14.09 19.32
N TYR A 81 -15.77 15.42 19.29
CA TYR A 81 -15.12 16.15 18.20
C TYR A 81 -13.62 15.87 18.11
N ARG A 82 -12.93 15.61 19.23
CA ARG A 82 -11.49 15.31 19.22
C ARG A 82 -11.23 13.97 18.54
N LEU A 83 -12.08 12.97 18.74
CA LEU A 83 -12.01 11.69 18.04
C LEU A 83 -12.16 11.89 16.52
N LYS A 84 -13.20 12.63 16.13
CA LYS A 84 -13.49 12.95 14.72
C LYS A 84 -12.31 13.66 14.04
N ILE A 85 -11.77 14.69 14.68
CA ILE A 85 -10.60 15.44 14.20
C ILE A 85 -9.36 14.54 14.16
N GLY A 86 -9.17 13.68 15.16
CA GLY A 86 -8.06 12.73 15.22
C GLY A 86 -8.04 11.75 14.05
N ILE A 87 -9.20 11.19 13.69
CA ILE A 87 -9.36 10.31 12.53
C ILE A 87 -8.99 11.06 11.24
N MET A 88 -9.57 12.24 11.02
CA MET A 88 -9.28 13.06 9.85
C MET A 88 -7.79 13.39 9.74
N ARG A 89 -7.18 13.82 10.85
CA ARG A 89 -5.75 14.16 10.91
C ARG A 89 -4.88 12.96 10.57
N SER A 90 -5.19 11.78 11.12
CA SER A 90 -4.45 10.55 10.83
C SER A 90 -4.52 10.19 9.34
N MET A 91 -5.70 10.29 8.73
CA MET A 91 -5.89 10.02 7.30
C MET A 91 -5.11 10.99 6.42
N ILE A 92 -5.21 12.29 6.70
CA ILE A 92 -4.44 13.31 5.95
C ILE A 92 -2.94 13.07 6.10
N ILE A 93 -2.45 12.80 7.31
CA ILE A 93 -1.03 12.50 7.52
C ILE A 93 -0.60 11.25 6.75
N GLN A 94 -1.44 10.22 6.71
CA GLN A 94 -1.16 9.00 5.95
C GLN A 94 -1.02 9.30 4.45
N ILE A 95 -1.98 10.02 3.86
CA ILE A 95 -1.97 10.42 2.45
C ILE A 95 -0.70 11.21 2.13
N LEU A 96 -0.43 12.27 2.90
CA LEU A 96 0.71 13.16 2.70
C LEU A 96 2.07 12.44 2.79
N ARG A 97 2.16 11.39 3.62
CA ARG A 97 3.42 10.66 3.83
C ARG A 97 3.62 9.52 2.83
N LEU A 98 2.53 8.85 2.45
CA LEU A 98 2.60 7.58 1.73
C LEU A 98 2.33 7.73 0.24
N THR A 99 1.59 8.75 -0.19
CA THR A 99 1.06 8.86 -1.56
C THR A 99 1.60 10.06 -2.31
N ASP A 100 1.78 9.91 -3.62
CA ASP A 100 2.16 11.03 -4.48
C ASP A 100 0.99 11.97 -4.73
N ILE A 101 1.30 13.25 -5.00
CA ILE A 101 0.34 14.35 -5.07
C ILE A 101 -0.82 14.12 -6.05
N GLU A 102 -0.57 13.37 -7.12
CA GLU A 102 -1.58 13.06 -8.14
C GLU A 102 -2.71 12.15 -7.65
N PHE A 103 -2.52 11.45 -6.52
CA PHE A 103 -3.53 10.52 -5.96
C PHE A 103 -4.31 11.11 -4.78
N TRP A 104 -3.96 12.31 -4.31
CA TRP A 104 -4.54 12.88 -3.08
C TRP A 104 -6.07 13.06 -3.18
N ASP A 105 -6.60 13.46 -4.33
CA ASP A 105 -8.04 13.70 -4.54
C ASP A 105 -8.90 12.42 -4.49
N GLU A 106 -8.28 11.27 -4.75
CA GLU A 106 -8.91 9.95 -4.65
C GLU A 106 -8.87 9.41 -3.20
N ASP A 107 -7.88 9.85 -2.44
CA ASP A 107 -7.62 9.39 -1.08
C ASP A 107 -8.26 10.23 0.02
N ILE A 108 -8.56 11.49 -0.26
CA ILE A 108 -9.23 12.35 0.72
C ILE A 108 -10.65 11.85 0.99
N PRO A 109 -11.05 11.67 2.27
CA PRO A 109 -12.38 11.21 2.63
C PRO A 109 -13.45 12.29 2.36
N ARG A 110 -14.01 12.26 1.15
CA ARG A 110 -15.02 13.24 0.67
C ARG A 110 -16.26 13.34 1.55
N GLN A 111 -16.61 12.27 2.25
CA GLN A 111 -17.75 12.22 3.17
C GLN A 111 -17.68 13.24 4.33
N TRP A 112 -16.51 13.84 4.57
CA TRP A 112 -16.28 14.81 5.63
C TRP A 112 -15.91 16.21 5.10
N LEU A 113 -15.89 16.40 3.77
CA LEU A 113 -15.69 17.72 3.17
C LEU A 113 -16.99 18.55 3.22
N PRO A 114 -16.91 19.88 3.41
CA PRO A 114 -18.05 20.76 3.18
C PRO A 114 -18.57 20.59 1.74
N LYS A 115 -19.88 20.52 1.56
CA LYS A 115 -20.50 20.58 0.23
C LYS A 115 -20.47 22.00 -0.32
#